data_AF-A0A434R1K2-F1
#
_entry.id   AF-A0A434R1K2-F1
#
_cell.length_a   1.000
_cell.length_b   1.000
_cell.length_c   1.000
_cell.angle_alpha   90.00
_cell.angle_beta   90.00
_cell.angle_gamma   90.00
#
_symmetry.space_group_name_H-M   'P 1'
#
loop_
_entity.id
_entity.type
_entity.pdbx_description
1 polymer ?
#
loop_
_entity_poly.entity_id
_entity_poly.type
_entity_poly.pdbx_seq_one_letter_code
_entity_poly.pdbx_strand_id
1 'polypeptide(L)'
;TQATTLAIEAAGRTGGANAVNDKVQPVMGAEDFAYMLNARPGALIFLGNGDSAPVHNAAYDFNDDAIPFGIAYWVNVVEQALGR
;
A
#
# COMPACT_ATOMS: atom_id res chain seq x y z
N THR A 1 12.42 -1.08 -6.44
CA THR A 1 12.43 -0.74 -7.89
C THR A 1 11.94 0.69 -8.06
N GLN A 2 11.94 1.27 -9.27
CA GLN A 2 11.38 2.61 -9.50
C GLN A 2 9.91 2.72 -9.02
N ALA A 3 9.10 1.70 -9.30
CA ALA A 3 7.71 1.63 -8.82
C ALA A 3 7.62 1.57 -7.28
N THR A 4 8.53 0.85 -6.61
CA THR A 4 8.61 0.87 -5.14
C THR A 4 8.95 2.25 -4.60
N THR A 5 9.89 2.96 -5.23
CA THR A 5 10.27 4.32 -4.81
C THR A 5 9.09 5.28 -4.93
N LEU A 6 8.39 5.27 -6.07
CA LEU A 6 7.17 6.07 -6.27
C LEU A 6 6.10 5.75 -5.23
N ALA A 7 5.89 4.46 -4.94
CA ALA A 7 4.93 4.03 -3.92
C ALA A 7 5.32 4.51 -2.50
N ILE A 8 6.60 4.46 -2.13
CA ILE A 8 7.11 4.97 -0.84
C ILE A 8 6.87 6.48 -0.74
N GLU A 9 7.19 7.24 -1.79
CA GLU A 9 7.01 8.69 -1.81
C GLU A 9 5.53 9.09 -1.71
N ALA A 10 4.64 8.39 -2.43
CA ALA A 10 3.18 8.60 -2.32
C ALA A 10 2.63 8.25 -0.94
N ALA A 11 3.10 7.17 -0.32
CA ALA A 11 2.73 6.84 1.06
C ALA A 11 3.23 7.91 2.04
N GLY A 12 4.45 8.41 1.85
CA GLY A 12 5.03 9.48 2.66
C GLY A 12 4.26 10.81 2.57
N ARG A 13 3.72 11.15 1.40
CA ARG A 13 2.82 12.33 1.24
C ARG A 13 1.46 12.15 1.91
N THR A 14 1.05 10.91 2.15
CA THR A 14 -0.26 10.58 2.71
C THR A 14 -0.27 10.67 4.23
N GLY A 15 0.64 9.96 4.90
CA GLY A 15 0.70 9.88 6.37
C GLY A 15 1.93 10.53 7.01
N GLY A 16 2.82 11.13 6.22
CA GLY A 16 4.14 11.57 6.66
C GLY A 16 5.18 10.45 6.62
N ALA A 17 6.47 10.81 6.64
CA ALA A 17 7.57 9.85 6.51
C ALA A 17 7.58 8.78 7.62
N ASN A 18 7.15 9.13 8.83
CA ASN A 18 7.11 8.22 9.98
C ASN A 18 5.99 7.17 9.88
N ALA A 19 5.04 7.33 8.95
CA ALA A 19 3.95 6.38 8.72
C ALA A 19 4.32 5.29 7.69
N VAL A 20 5.55 5.30 7.16
CA VAL A 20 5.99 4.36 6.12
C VAL A 20 7.08 3.44 6.66
N ASN A 21 6.86 2.13 6.52
CA ASN A 21 7.91 1.12 6.69
C ASN A 21 8.41 0.66 5.31
N ASP A 22 9.49 1.26 4.85
CA ASP A 22 10.13 0.94 3.56
C ASP A 22 11.00 -0.34 3.59
N LYS A 23 11.11 -0.97 4.77
CA LYS A 23 11.92 -2.18 5.02
C LYS A 23 11.07 -3.36 5.48
N VAL A 24 9.79 -3.36 5.08
CA VAL A 24 8.89 -4.49 5.32
C VAL A 24 9.52 -5.78 4.78
N GLN A 25 9.52 -6.83 5.61
CA GLN A 25 10.04 -8.12 5.19
C GLN A 25 9.06 -8.79 4.22
N PRO A 26 9.56 -9.55 3.23
CA PRO A 26 8.69 -10.35 2.36
C PRO A 26 7.79 -11.28 3.19
N VAL A 27 6.53 -11.35 2.82
CA VAL A 27 5.54 -12.23 3.46
C VAL A 27 5.32 -13.47 2.59
N MET A 28 5.02 -14.60 3.20
CA MET A 28 4.76 -15.88 2.51
C MET A 28 3.32 -16.01 1.98
N GLY A 29 2.53 -14.92 2.01
CA GLY A 29 1.17 -14.91 1.48
C GLY A 29 1.19 -15.09 -0.04
N ALA A 30 0.34 -15.99 -0.56
CA ALA A 30 0.09 -16.08 -1.99
C ALA A 30 -0.82 -14.92 -2.41
N GLU A 31 -0.44 -14.21 -3.47
CA GLU A 31 -1.17 -13.05 -3.99
C GLU A 31 -1.13 -13.09 -5.52
N ASP A 32 -2.28 -13.02 -6.18
CA ASP A 32 -2.37 -13.16 -7.63
C ASP A 32 -1.86 -11.92 -8.38
N PHE A 33 -1.72 -10.79 -7.68
CA PHE A 33 -1.04 -9.59 -8.17
C PHE A 33 0.40 -9.87 -8.63
N ALA A 34 1.04 -10.93 -8.13
CA ALA A 34 2.34 -11.39 -8.62
C ALA A 34 2.33 -11.68 -10.14
N TYR A 35 1.23 -12.19 -10.69
CA TYR A 35 1.09 -12.39 -12.13
C TYR A 35 1.03 -11.07 -12.90
N MET A 36 0.42 -10.02 -12.34
CA MET A 36 0.46 -8.68 -12.93
C MET A 36 1.88 -8.13 -12.94
N LEU A 37 2.65 -8.34 -11.86
CA LEU A 37 4.04 -7.90 -11.74
C LEU A 37 5.00 -8.66 -12.68
N ASN A 38 4.65 -9.87 -13.12
CA ASN A 38 5.38 -10.56 -14.19
C ASN A 38 5.21 -9.85 -15.56
N ALA A 39 4.05 -9.23 -15.80
CA ALA A 39 3.74 -8.59 -17.07
C ALA A 39 4.23 -7.13 -17.14
N ARG A 40 4.19 -6.40 -16.02
CA ARG A 40 4.55 -4.98 -15.95
C ARG A 40 5.27 -4.65 -14.64
N PRO A 41 6.34 -3.83 -14.67
CA PRO A 41 6.95 -3.32 -13.45
C PRO A 41 5.91 -2.56 -12.62
N GLY A 42 5.79 -2.92 -11.35
CA GLY A 42 4.86 -2.32 -10.40
C GLY A 42 5.31 -2.54 -8.97
N ALA A 43 4.45 -2.16 -8.02
CA ALA A 43 4.65 -2.38 -6.60
C ALA A 43 3.32 -2.78 -5.96
N LEU A 44 3.38 -3.77 -5.07
CA LEU A 44 2.31 -4.07 -4.13
C LEU A 44 2.69 -3.45 -2.79
N ILE A 45 1.75 -2.76 -2.15
CA ILE A 45 1.93 -2.18 -0.82
C ILE A 45 0.86 -2.68 0.14
N PHE A 46 1.14 -2.57 1.44
CA PHE A 46 0.16 -2.80 2.49
C PHE A 46 -0.28 -1.47 3.10
N LEU A 47 -1.58 -1.34 3.35
CA LEU A 47 -2.16 -0.27 4.16
C LEU A 47 -2.49 -0.83 5.54
N GLY A 48 -2.12 -0.12 6.61
CA GLY A 48 -2.47 -0.53 7.97
C GLY A 48 -3.98 -0.44 8.22
N ASN A 49 -4.54 -1.44 8.90
CA ASN A 49 -5.96 -1.50 9.28
C ASN A 49 -6.20 -1.22 10.77
N GLY A 50 -5.17 -0.81 11.53
CA GLY A 50 -5.29 -0.61 12.98
C GLY A 50 -5.38 -1.94 13.76
N ASP A 51 -5.96 -1.86 14.96
CA ASP A 51 -6.07 -2.99 15.89
C ASP A 51 -7.29 -3.88 15.56
N SER A 52 -7.07 -4.88 14.71
CA SER A 52 -8.07 -5.88 14.32
C SER A 52 -7.42 -7.27 14.23
N ALA A 53 -8.23 -8.32 14.33
CA ALA A 53 -7.82 -9.66 13.91
C ALA A 53 -7.29 -9.65 12.45
N PRO A 54 -6.44 -10.62 12.05
CA PRO A 54 -5.96 -10.70 10.67
C PRO A 54 -7.05 -11.08 9.68
N VAL A 55 -6.81 -10.80 8.40
CA VAL A 55 -7.69 -11.25 7.30
C VAL A 55 -7.93 -12.76 7.37
N HIS A 56 -9.14 -13.19 6.96
CA HIS A 56 -9.69 -14.55 7.12
C HIS A 56 -10.10 -14.97 8.53
N ASN A 57 -9.93 -14.12 9.55
CA ASN A 57 -10.53 -14.35 10.86
C ASN A 57 -11.98 -13.83 10.90
N ALA A 58 -12.90 -14.55 11.55
CA ALA A 58 -14.29 -14.12 11.71
C ALA A 58 -14.45 -12.86 12.59
N ALA A 59 -13.44 -12.56 13.42
CA ALA A 59 -13.36 -11.33 14.21
C ALA A 59 -12.61 -10.21 13.48
N TYR A 60 -12.30 -10.35 12.18
CA TYR A 60 -11.74 -9.28 11.37
C TYR A 60 -12.74 -8.12 11.31
N ASP A 61 -12.28 -6.91 11.63
CA ASP A 61 -13.03 -5.68 11.53
C ASP A 61 -12.27 -4.69 10.65
N PHE A 62 -12.91 -4.21 9.60
CA PHE A 62 -12.27 -3.24 8.71
C PHE A 62 -12.32 -1.87 9.37
N ASN A 63 -11.19 -1.19 9.43
CA ASN A 63 -11.15 0.15 10.01
C ASN A 63 -11.55 1.19 8.96
N ASP A 64 -12.79 1.69 9.02
CA ASP A 64 -13.29 2.75 8.13
C ASP A 64 -12.44 4.03 8.17
N ASP A 65 -11.76 4.32 9.29
CA ASP A 65 -10.85 5.47 9.39
C ASP A 65 -9.62 5.32 8.47
N ALA A 66 -9.32 4.11 7.97
CA ALA A 66 -8.25 3.87 7.02
C ALA A 66 -8.61 4.29 5.57
N ILE A 67 -9.90 4.38 5.23
CA ILE A 67 -10.40 4.74 3.90
C ILE A 67 -9.79 6.04 3.36
N PRO A 68 -9.81 7.17 4.10
CA PRO A 68 -9.24 8.43 3.60
C PRO A 68 -7.74 8.32 3.27
N PHE A 69 -6.97 7.51 4.01
CA PHE A 69 -5.56 7.27 3.72
C PHE A 69 -5.38 6.45 2.43
N GLY A 70 -6.21 5.42 2.22
CA GLY A 70 -6.20 4.64 0.97
C GLY A 70 -6.51 5.52 -0.26
N ILE A 71 -7.49 6.41 -0.14
CA ILE A 71 -7.84 7.37 -1.20
C ILE A 71 -6.66 8.32 -1.46
N ALA A 72 -6.13 8.97 -0.42
CA ALA A 72 -5.03 9.92 -0.54
C ALA A 72 -3.77 9.26 -1.12
N TYR A 73 -3.47 8.00 -0.78
CA TYR A 73 -2.38 7.25 -1.38
C TYR A 73 -2.52 7.14 -2.90
N TRP A 74 -3.68 6.71 -3.40
CA TRP A 74 -3.90 6.56 -4.84
C TRP A 74 -3.88 7.91 -5.57
N VAL A 75 -4.44 8.97 -4.98
CA VAL A 75 -4.34 10.33 -5.53
C VAL A 75 -2.87 10.73 -5.66
N ASN A 76 -2.07 10.56 -4.59
CA ASN A 76 -0.65 10.88 -4.58
C ASN A 76 0.15 10.06 -5.61
N VAL A 77 -0.20 8.78 -5.83
CA VAL A 77 0.41 7.94 -6.87
C VAL A 77 0.11 8.50 -8.26
N VAL A 78 -1.15 8.80 -8.55
CA VAL A 78 -1.58 9.31 -9.86
C VAL A 78 -0.96 10.68 -10.14
N GLU A 79 -0.97 11.59 -9.17
CA GLU A 79 -0.36 12.91 -9.31
C GLU A 79 1.14 12.82 -9.56
N GLN A 80 1.85 11.91 -8.90
CA GLN A 80 3.29 11.73 -9.13
C GLN A 80 3.61 11.06 -10.46
N ALA A 81 2.80 10.08 -10.87
CA ALA A 81 3.04 9.31 -12.08
C ALA A 81 2.61 10.06 -13.36
N LEU A 82 1.54 10.84 -13.27
CA LEU A 82 0.85 11.44 -14.43
C LEU A 82 0.65 12.96 -14.33
N GLY A 83 0.82 13.54 -13.14
CA GLY A 83 0.73 14.99 -12.95
C GLY A 83 1.85 15.71 -13.68
N ARG A 84 1.49 16.81 -14.35
CA ARG A 84 2.45 17.72 -15.00
C ARG A 84 3.11 18.63 -13.97
#